data_AF-A0A1B6LA39-F1
#
_entry.id   AF-A0A1B6LA39-F1
#
_cell.length_a   1.000
_cell.length_b   1.000
_cell.length_c   1.000
_cell.angle_alpha   90.00
_cell.angle_beta   90.00
_cell.angle_gamma   90.00
#
_symmetry.space_group_name_H-M   'P 1'
#
loop_
_entity.id
_entity.type
_entity.pdbx_description
1 polymer ?
#
loop_
_entity_poly.entity_id
_entity_poly.type
_entity_poly.pdbx_seq_one_letter_code
_entity_poly.pdbx_strand_id
1 'polypeptide(L)'
;FSISSGGLRFNFNNLITYSKEMQEILCKCQEPMKKELMDGVADFAQEVFDFDRDFEENGPMVEGLEAREASDRVLLFQARFDELWRKYEVYSSGEKLFALQVNEYPILIERKKQFNLLQKLYGLYLVVNKAIDGYFELAWQDVDIEEIMAELVDFQNRCRKLPRGMKDWPAFIELKKKIDDFNEACPLLEMMANKSMKDRHWQRLEKLLGCPFEVDNDEFTLKNVMEAPLLKFKDDVEDICLSALKERDIEAKLKQVILDWGGVQLQFANFKTRGELLLKGQETQEINGLIEESLMVMNSLAANRYNAPFKKEIQLWVWRLGTTGEILESWLIVQNLWVYLEAVFVGGDIAKELPGEAKRFASIDKSWMRIMMRARMVLNVIEVCVGDEMMGQLLPHLQEQLETCQKSLTGYLEQKRLIFPRFFFVSDPALLEILGQASDSHTIQAHLLNVFENVNKVDFDEKEYDRINAFSSKEKEKIPLEREVMCLGGVETWLGNLLREVKASLGTVISNAWAFMHEPEFNLLEMMAKYPAQVGLLGLQMYWTRDAEFALVNWKYDKTLMRKTNESFLILLNTLIDQTTLDLSKWERVKYETL
;
A
#
# COMPACT_ATOMS: atom_id res chain seq x y z
N PHE A 1 -16.22 91.36 67.93
CA PHE A 1 -16.31 91.06 66.48
C PHE A 1 -16.93 92.25 65.77
N SER A 2 -16.26 93.41 65.80
CA SER A 2 -15.33 93.85 64.75
C SER A 2 -16.03 94.04 63.41
N ILE A 3 -16.64 95.22 63.28
CA ILE A 3 -17.08 95.84 62.05
C ILE A 3 -16.02 95.65 60.95
N SER A 4 -16.34 94.85 59.94
CA SER A 4 -15.98 95.17 58.55
C SER A 4 -17.23 95.35 57.68
N SER A 5 -18.39 95.58 58.31
CA SER A 5 -19.63 95.95 57.62
C SER A 5 -19.49 97.25 56.83
N GLY A 6 -18.49 98.09 57.15
CA GLY A 6 -18.11 99.25 56.33
C GLY A 6 -17.46 98.86 55.00
N GLY A 7 -16.58 97.86 54.98
CA GLY A 7 -15.87 97.41 53.78
C GLY A 7 -16.77 96.65 52.80
N LEU A 8 -17.67 95.79 53.31
CA LEU A 8 -18.63 95.09 52.45
C LEU A 8 -19.66 96.04 51.85
N ARG A 9 -20.13 97.04 52.63
CA ARG A 9 -21.09 98.04 52.15
C ARG A 9 -20.43 99.05 51.21
N PHE A 10 -19.16 99.38 51.41
CA PHE A 10 -18.35 100.16 50.47
C PHE A 10 -18.08 99.40 49.17
N ASN A 11 -17.68 98.13 49.23
CA ASN A 11 -17.49 97.30 48.05
C ASN A 11 -18.81 97.04 47.31
N PHE A 12 -19.92 96.84 48.02
CA PHE A 12 -21.24 96.68 47.41
C PHE A 12 -21.72 97.97 46.76
N ASN A 13 -21.51 99.13 47.40
CA ASN A 13 -21.81 100.43 46.80
C ASN A 13 -20.91 100.72 45.59
N ASN A 14 -19.61 100.42 45.66
CA ASN A 14 -18.71 100.54 44.51
C ASN A 14 -19.10 99.56 43.40
N LEU A 15 -19.56 98.37 43.73
CA LEU A 15 -20.05 97.40 42.75
C LEU A 15 -21.37 97.85 42.13
N ILE A 16 -22.26 98.51 42.87
CA ILE A 16 -23.46 99.16 42.32
C ILE A 16 -23.06 100.34 41.43
N THR A 17 -22.12 101.18 41.84
CA THR A 17 -21.67 102.33 41.04
C THR A 17 -20.97 101.84 39.77
N TYR A 18 -20.05 100.87 39.88
CA TYR A 18 -19.40 100.23 38.76
C TYR A 18 -20.39 99.48 37.86
N SER A 19 -21.40 98.82 38.44
CA SER A 19 -22.47 98.19 37.66
C SER A 19 -23.29 99.23 36.91
N LYS A 20 -23.54 100.41 37.48
CA LYS A 20 -24.25 101.51 36.80
C LYS A 20 -23.38 102.13 35.71
N GLU A 21 -22.10 102.38 35.97
CA GLU A 21 -21.13 102.87 34.98
C GLU A 21 -20.96 101.87 33.83
N MET A 22 -20.81 100.59 34.13
CA MET A 22 -20.75 99.52 33.13
C MET A 22 -22.08 99.38 32.39
N GLN A 23 -23.23 99.55 33.05
CA GLN A 23 -24.53 99.53 32.38
C GLN A 23 -24.69 100.73 31.44
N GLU A 24 -24.17 101.90 31.80
CA GLU A 24 -24.19 103.09 30.96
C GLU A 24 -23.23 102.96 29.77
N ILE A 25 -22.05 102.36 29.96
CA ILE A 25 -21.11 102.01 28.88
C ILE A 25 -21.72 100.95 27.96
N LEU A 26 -22.32 99.90 28.52
CA LEU A 26 -22.99 98.85 27.75
C LEU A 26 -24.14 99.42 26.93
N CYS A 27 -24.97 100.32 27.47
CA CYS A 27 -26.01 100.98 26.70
C CYS A 27 -25.46 101.82 25.53
N LYS A 28 -24.30 102.48 25.70
CA LYS A 28 -23.63 103.23 24.61
C LYS A 28 -23.00 102.32 23.56
N CYS A 29 -22.45 101.19 23.96
CA CYS A 29 -21.81 100.22 23.07
C CYS A 29 -22.81 99.24 22.42
N GLN A 30 -24.00 99.07 22.99
CA GLN A 30 -25.00 98.10 22.54
C GLN A 30 -25.48 98.37 21.11
N GLU A 31 -25.81 99.60 20.75
CA GLU A 31 -26.23 99.94 19.39
C GLU A 31 -25.15 99.73 18.32
N PRO A 32 -23.90 100.23 18.48
CA PRO A 32 -22.85 100.01 17.48
C PRO A 32 -22.48 98.53 17.37
N MET A 33 -22.39 97.77 18.47
CA MET A 33 -22.11 96.33 18.43
C MET A 33 -23.24 95.53 17.80
N LYS A 34 -24.51 95.93 18.04
CA LYS A 34 -25.67 95.32 17.38
C LYS A 34 -25.67 95.59 15.89
N LYS A 35 -25.30 96.79 15.45
CA LYS A 35 -25.20 97.15 14.03
C LYS A 35 -24.07 96.39 13.34
N GLU A 36 -22.90 96.33 13.95
CA GLU A 36 -21.75 95.53 13.47
C GLU A 36 -22.11 94.04 13.34
N LEU A 37 -22.86 93.49 14.30
CA LEU A 37 -23.36 92.12 14.22
C LEU A 37 -24.34 91.93 13.05
N MET A 38 -25.29 92.85 12.84
CA MET A 38 -26.26 92.72 11.73
C MET A 38 -25.61 92.86 10.36
N ASP A 39 -24.65 93.77 10.22
CA ASP A 39 -23.88 93.95 8.99
C ASP A 39 -23.03 92.68 8.73
N GLY A 40 -22.36 92.15 9.77
CA GLY A 40 -21.57 90.90 9.66
C GLY A 40 -22.40 89.64 9.37
N VAL A 41 -23.64 89.56 9.86
CA VAL A 41 -24.58 88.47 9.55
C VAL A 41 -25.07 88.54 8.09
N ALA A 42 -25.28 89.75 7.56
CA ALA A 42 -25.64 89.95 6.16
C ALA A 42 -24.49 89.55 5.22
N ASP A 43 -23.27 89.98 5.52
CA ASP A 43 -22.07 89.57 4.78
C ASP A 43 -21.83 88.06 4.87
N PHE A 44 -22.04 87.47 6.05
CA PHE A 44 -21.92 86.02 6.25
C PHE A 44 -22.92 85.22 5.41
N ALA A 45 -24.16 85.70 5.27
CA ALA A 45 -25.14 85.05 4.40
C ALA A 45 -24.68 85.00 2.93
N GLN A 46 -24.02 86.06 2.46
CA GLN A 46 -23.44 86.11 1.12
C GLN A 46 -22.22 85.19 1.00
N GLU A 47 -21.33 85.16 2.00
CA GLU A 47 -20.18 84.24 2.03
C GLU A 47 -20.61 82.76 1.98
N VAL A 48 -21.68 82.39 2.70
CA VAL A 48 -22.23 81.02 2.68
C VAL A 48 -22.77 80.67 1.29
N PHE A 49 -23.46 81.60 0.63
CA PHE A 49 -23.97 81.39 -0.73
C PHE A 49 -22.85 81.25 -1.76
N ASP A 50 -21.83 82.13 -1.69
CA ASP A 50 -20.69 82.07 -2.60
C ASP A 50 -19.85 80.80 -2.40
N PHE A 51 -19.70 80.33 -1.15
CA PHE A 51 -19.07 79.04 -0.86
C PHE A 51 -19.85 77.86 -1.42
N ASP A 52 -21.18 77.88 -1.31
CA ASP A 52 -22.03 76.79 -1.80
C ASP A 52 -21.96 76.67 -3.33
N ARG A 53 -22.04 77.80 -4.04
CA ARG A 53 -21.86 77.85 -5.50
C ARG A 53 -20.49 77.31 -5.91
N ASP A 54 -19.43 77.76 -5.25
CA ASP A 54 -18.06 77.31 -5.54
C ASP A 54 -17.86 75.82 -5.20
N PHE A 55 -18.53 75.30 -4.17
CA PHE A 55 -18.52 73.88 -3.84
C PHE A 55 -19.23 73.02 -4.91
N GLU A 56 -20.30 73.51 -5.52
CA GLU A 56 -20.97 72.80 -6.62
C GLU A 56 -20.18 72.82 -7.92
N GLU A 57 -19.54 73.95 -8.23
CA GLU A 57 -18.77 74.12 -9.47
C GLU A 57 -17.36 73.50 -9.40
N ASN A 58 -16.67 73.62 -8.26
CA ASN A 58 -15.25 73.26 -8.11
C ASN A 58 -14.97 72.24 -7.00
N GLY A 59 -16.00 71.74 -6.32
CA GLY A 59 -15.85 70.84 -5.18
C GLY A 59 -15.37 69.43 -5.52
N PRO A 60 -15.27 68.57 -4.50
CA PRO A 60 -14.74 67.21 -4.62
C PRO A 60 -15.68 66.19 -5.28
N MET A 61 -16.89 66.60 -5.66
CA MET A 61 -17.89 65.76 -6.34
C MET A 61 -18.03 66.07 -7.83
N VAL A 62 -17.21 66.98 -8.38
CA VAL A 62 -17.22 67.29 -9.82
C VAL A 62 -16.84 66.03 -10.62
N GLU A 63 -17.58 65.75 -11.68
CA GLU A 63 -17.36 64.57 -12.51
C GLU A 63 -16.00 64.62 -13.23
N GLY A 64 -15.29 63.49 -13.26
CA GLY A 64 -14.02 63.34 -13.98
C GLY A 64 -12.75 63.63 -13.18
N LEU A 65 -12.83 63.88 -11.87
CA LEU A 65 -11.66 64.06 -11.02
C LEU A 65 -10.98 62.74 -10.67
N GLU A 66 -9.64 62.74 -10.67
CA GLU A 66 -8.88 61.65 -10.06
C GLU A 66 -9.11 61.64 -8.54
N ALA A 67 -9.18 60.45 -7.94
CA ALA A 67 -9.54 60.33 -6.53
C ALA A 67 -8.56 61.00 -5.56
N ARG A 68 -7.27 61.14 -5.95
CA ARG A 68 -6.28 61.90 -5.18
C ARG A 68 -6.59 63.40 -5.23
N GLU A 69 -6.88 63.92 -6.41
CA GLU A 69 -7.28 65.32 -6.59
C GLU A 69 -8.60 65.62 -5.88
N ALA A 70 -9.57 64.70 -5.93
CA ALA A 70 -10.82 64.82 -5.21
C ALA A 70 -10.61 64.83 -3.69
N SER A 71 -9.70 64.00 -3.16
CA SER A 71 -9.32 64.03 -1.74
C SER A 71 -8.66 65.37 -1.33
N ASP A 72 -7.77 65.90 -2.16
CA ASP A 72 -7.13 67.20 -1.91
C ASP A 72 -8.15 68.34 -1.91
N ARG A 73 -9.14 68.28 -2.82
CA ARG A 73 -10.29 69.21 -2.83
C ARG A 73 -11.16 69.06 -1.59
N VAL A 74 -11.39 67.85 -1.08
CA VAL A 74 -12.10 67.65 0.21
C VAL A 74 -11.37 68.38 1.33
N LEU A 75 -10.05 68.24 1.44
CA LEU A 75 -9.26 68.90 2.49
C LEU A 75 -9.31 70.43 2.37
N LEU A 76 -9.16 70.97 1.15
CA LEU A 76 -9.20 72.40 0.90
C LEU A 76 -10.56 73.02 1.25
N PHE A 77 -11.64 72.43 0.74
CA PHE A 77 -12.99 72.91 0.99
C PHE A 77 -13.44 72.67 2.43
N GLN A 78 -12.93 71.64 3.11
CA GLN A 78 -13.14 71.44 4.55
C GLN A 78 -12.55 72.59 5.36
N ALA A 79 -11.31 73.00 5.09
CA ALA A 79 -10.67 74.08 5.84
C ALA A 79 -11.46 75.39 5.72
N ARG A 80 -11.97 75.68 4.51
CA ARG A 80 -12.87 76.82 4.26
C ARG A 80 -14.22 76.66 4.97
N PHE A 81 -14.80 75.45 4.95
CA PHE A 81 -16.04 75.15 5.66
C PHE A 81 -15.89 75.32 7.18
N ASP A 82 -14.78 74.87 7.78
CA ASP A 82 -14.54 74.96 9.22
C ASP A 82 -14.39 76.42 9.68
N GLU A 83 -13.83 77.29 8.83
CA GLU A 83 -13.79 78.74 9.07
C GLU A 83 -15.20 79.35 9.04
N LEU A 84 -16.01 79.00 8.03
CA LEU A 84 -17.42 79.42 7.94
C LEU A 84 -18.25 78.89 9.11
N TRP A 85 -17.98 77.66 9.57
CA TRP A 85 -18.67 77.05 10.70
C TRP A 85 -18.31 77.75 12.02
N ARG A 86 -17.03 78.13 12.22
CA ARG A 86 -16.61 78.94 13.37
C ARG A 86 -17.29 80.32 13.35
N LYS A 87 -17.34 80.97 12.19
CA LYS A 87 -18.08 82.24 12.02
C LYS A 87 -19.57 82.07 12.36
N TYR A 88 -20.21 81.01 11.88
CA TYR A 88 -21.60 80.68 12.23
C TYR A 88 -21.82 80.53 13.74
N GLU A 89 -20.94 79.82 14.44
CA GLU A 89 -21.04 79.66 15.90
C GLU A 89 -20.87 80.99 16.65
N VAL A 90 -19.95 81.84 16.20
CA VAL A 90 -19.73 83.18 16.77
C VAL A 90 -20.96 84.08 16.54
N TYR A 91 -21.46 84.15 15.30
CA TYR A 91 -22.64 84.97 14.98
C TYR A 91 -23.91 84.46 15.65
N SER A 92 -24.16 83.15 15.68
CA SER A 92 -25.29 82.57 16.40
C SER A 92 -25.24 82.86 17.90
N SER A 93 -24.04 82.85 18.50
CA SER A 93 -23.84 83.22 19.90
C SER A 93 -24.08 84.72 20.13
N GLY A 94 -23.66 85.57 19.19
CA GLY A 94 -23.92 87.01 19.19
C GLY A 94 -25.41 87.34 19.05
N GLU A 95 -26.12 86.70 18.12
CA GLU A 95 -27.57 86.86 17.91
C GLU A 95 -28.33 86.47 19.18
N LYS A 96 -27.96 85.36 19.84
CA LYS A 96 -28.52 84.96 21.15
C LYS A 96 -28.23 85.98 22.25
N LEU A 97 -27.02 86.52 22.31
CA LEU A 97 -26.61 87.51 23.31
C LEU A 97 -27.46 88.79 23.24
N PHE A 98 -27.82 89.23 22.03
CA PHE A 98 -28.69 90.38 21.81
C PHE A 98 -30.20 90.04 21.74
N ALA A 99 -30.58 88.80 22.06
CA ALA A 99 -31.95 88.29 21.98
C ALA A 99 -32.60 88.48 20.59
N LEU A 100 -31.79 88.40 19.53
CA LEU A 100 -32.23 88.38 18.14
C LEU A 100 -32.67 86.97 17.73
N GLN A 101 -33.51 86.89 16.70
CA GLN A 101 -33.84 85.60 16.09
C GLN A 101 -32.58 85.07 15.41
N VAL A 102 -32.16 83.86 15.81
CA VAL A 102 -30.97 83.21 15.24
C VAL A 102 -31.28 82.81 13.81
N ASN A 103 -30.41 83.20 12.88
CA ASN A 103 -30.55 82.80 11.49
C ASN A 103 -30.12 81.34 11.30
N GLU A 104 -31.00 80.53 10.71
CA GLU A 104 -30.68 79.15 10.35
C GLU A 104 -30.18 79.10 8.90
N TYR A 105 -29.08 78.39 8.68
CA TYR A 105 -28.52 78.14 7.35
C TYR A 105 -28.60 76.64 7.04
N PRO A 106 -29.73 76.13 6.50
CA PRO A 106 -29.92 74.71 6.22
C PRO A 106 -28.83 74.11 5.32
N ILE A 107 -28.37 74.89 4.32
CA ILE A 107 -27.29 74.52 3.39
C ILE A 107 -26.00 74.20 4.16
N LEU A 108 -25.63 75.03 5.14
CA LEU A 108 -24.42 74.82 5.94
C LEU A 108 -24.48 73.51 6.75
N ILE A 109 -25.65 73.18 7.29
CA ILE A 109 -25.88 71.94 8.03
C ILE A 109 -25.85 70.72 7.10
N GLU A 110 -26.38 70.85 5.88
CA GLU A 110 -26.32 69.82 4.86
C GLU A 110 -24.88 69.57 4.38
N ARG A 111 -24.13 70.63 4.08
CA ARG A 111 -22.71 70.54 3.73
C ARG A 111 -21.89 69.94 4.87
N LYS A 112 -22.18 70.25 6.15
CA LYS A 112 -21.56 69.56 7.29
C LYS A 112 -21.75 68.05 7.24
N LYS A 113 -22.95 67.58 6.89
CA LYS A 113 -23.22 66.14 6.74
C LYS A 113 -22.45 65.58 5.54
N GLN A 114 -22.45 66.26 4.40
CA GLN A 114 -21.73 65.82 3.19
C GLN A 114 -20.21 65.73 3.42
N PHE A 115 -19.59 66.72 4.05
CA PHE A 115 -18.16 66.71 4.40
C PHE A 115 -17.78 65.56 5.32
N ASN A 116 -18.59 65.29 6.36
CA ASN A 116 -18.38 64.14 7.24
C ASN A 116 -18.44 62.79 6.49
N LEU A 117 -19.24 62.72 5.42
CA LEU A 117 -19.31 61.52 4.59
C LEU A 117 -18.08 61.43 3.65
N LEU A 118 -17.74 62.53 2.98
CA LEU A 118 -16.57 62.65 2.09
C LEU A 118 -15.25 62.30 2.79
N GLN A 119 -15.01 62.83 4.00
CA GLN A 119 -13.81 62.51 4.78
C GLN A 119 -13.68 61.02 5.10
N LYS A 120 -14.80 60.35 5.42
CA LYS A 120 -14.78 58.90 5.70
C LYS A 120 -14.45 58.08 4.46
N LEU A 121 -15.00 58.46 3.30
CA LEU A 121 -14.74 57.75 2.05
C LEU A 121 -13.31 57.97 1.58
N TYR A 122 -12.89 59.23 1.38
CA TYR A 122 -11.56 59.54 0.85
C TYR A 122 -10.44 59.20 1.83
N GLY A 123 -10.70 59.29 3.14
CA GLY A 123 -9.77 58.79 4.15
C GLY A 123 -9.54 57.27 4.06
N LEU A 124 -10.61 56.48 3.86
CA LEU A 124 -10.46 55.04 3.61
C LEU A 124 -9.78 54.78 2.26
N TYR A 125 -10.17 55.51 1.21
CA TYR A 125 -9.62 55.38 -0.15
C TYR A 125 -8.10 55.58 -0.16
N LEU A 126 -7.58 56.61 0.51
CA LEU A 126 -6.14 56.87 0.62
C LEU A 126 -5.40 55.77 1.38
N VAL A 127 -5.97 55.25 2.48
CA VAL A 127 -5.36 54.16 3.26
C VAL A 127 -5.28 52.89 2.41
N VAL A 128 -6.36 52.52 1.72
CA VAL A 128 -6.38 51.33 0.85
C VAL A 128 -5.41 51.48 -0.30
N ASN A 129 -5.38 52.63 -0.99
CA ASN A 129 -4.44 52.82 -2.10
C ASN A 129 -2.99 52.78 -1.62
N LYS A 130 -2.67 53.42 -0.50
CA LYS A 130 -1.32 53.36 0.06
C LYS A 130 -0.90 51.93 0.42
N ALA A 131 -1.81 51.13 0.98
CA ALA A 131 -1.54 49.73 1.30
C ALA A 131 -1.33 48.90 0.02
N ILE A 132 -2.25 49.01 -0.95
CA ILE A 132 -2.14 48.29 -2.23
C ILE A 132 -0.88 48.69 -3.01
N ASP A 133 -0.55 49.97 -3.06
CA ASP A 133 0.67 50.47 -3.71
C ASP A 133 1.91 49.93 -2.99
N GLY A 134 1.87 49.81 -1.66
CA GLY A 134 2.92 49.16 -0.87
C GLY A 134 3.07 47.67 -1.18
N TYR A 135 1.96 46.94 -1.38
CA TYR A 135 2.02 45.52 -1.75
C TYR A 135 2.72 45.32 -3.10
N PHE A 136 2.49 46.22 -4.07
CA PHE A 136 3.12 46.14 -5.38
C PHE A 136 4.65 46.27 -5.34
N GLU A 137 5.21 46.95 -4.34
CA GLU A 137 6.65 47.12 -4.17
C GLU A 137 7.34 45.92 -3.47
N LEU A 138 6.58 44.96 -2.94
CA LEU A 138 7.14 43.78 -2.29
C LEU A 138 7.79 42.85 -3.32
N ALA A 139 9.02 42.39 -3.00
CA ALA A 139 9.70 41.35 -3.75
C ALA A 139 8.89 40.05 -3.67
N TRP A 140 8.69 39.37 -4.81
CA TRP A 140 7.78 38.22 -4.91
C TRP A 140 8.11 37.09 -3.91
N GLN A 141 9.38 36.89 -3.59
CA GLN A 141 9.84 35.87 -2.65
C GLN A 141 9.46 36.15 -1.19
N ASP A 142 9.29 37.44 -0.84
CA ASP A 142 8.99 37.92 0.51
C ASP A 142 7.50 38.25 0.71
N VAL A 143 6.66 38.04 -0.31
CA VAL A 143 5.22 38.32 -0.23
C VAL A 143 4.54 37.32 0.70
N ASP A 144 4.00 37.82 1.81
CA ASP A 144 3.07 37.08 2.66
C ASP A 144 1.62 37.31 2.20
N ILE A 145 1.09 36.33 1.47
CA ILE A 145 -0.24 36.41 0.88
C ILE A 145 -1.33 36.24 1.96
N GLU A 146 -1.05 35.52 3.04
CA GLU A 146 -2.00 35.37 4.15
C GLU A 146 -2.20 36.70 4.88
N GLU A 147 -1.11 37.43 5.14
CA GLU A 147 -1.15 38.77 5.74
C GLU A 147 -1.93 39.76 4.85
N ILE A 148 -1.62 39.79 3.55
CA ILE A 148 -2.31 40.65 2.58
C ILE A 148 -3.82 40.33 2.52
N MET A 149 -4.20 39.05 2.50
CA MET A 149 -5.61 38.65 2.53
C MET A 149 -6.32 39.12 3.80
N ALA A 150 -5.68 39.00 4.97
CA ALA A 150 -6.24 39.48 6.23
C ALA A 150 -6.50 40.99 6.21
N GLU A 151 -5.57 41.78 5.68
CA GLU A 151 -5.74 43.23 5.51
C GLU A 151 -6.85 43.59 4.52
N LEU A 152 -6.93 42.90 3.38
CA LEU A 152 -7.99 43.12 2.38
C LEU A 152 -9.38 42.82 2.92
N VAL A 153 -9.52 41.79 3.78
CA VAL A 153 -10.78 41.49 4.47
C VAL A 153 -11.15 42.61 5.44
N ASP A 154 -10.20 43.20 6.17
CA ASP A 154 -10.47 44.39 7.00
C ASP A 154 -10.93 45.57 6.13
N PHE A 155 -10.24 45.87 5.02
CA PHE A 155 -10.64 46.92 4.10
C PHE A 155 -12.03 46.69 3.50
N GLN A 156 -12.36 45.45 3.11
CA GLN A 156 -13.68 45.10 2.62
C GLN A 156 -14.77 45.30 3.70
N ASN A 157 -14.48 44.93 4.94
CA ASN A 157 -15.38 45.15 6.09
C ASN A 157 -15.59 46.63 6.39
N ARG A 158 -14.51 47.44 6.35
CA ARG A 158 -14.58 48.90 6.51
C ARG A 158 -15.38 49.56 5.39
N CYS A 159 -15.17 49.11 4.14
CA CYS A 159 -15.93 49.56 2.98
C CYS A 159 -17.43 49.22 3.11
N ARG A 160 -17.78 48.01 3.59
CA ARG A 160 -19.18 47.60 3.83
C ARG A 160 -19.88 48.44 4.90
N LYS A 161 -19.15 48.86 5.95
CA LYS A 161 -19.64 49.70 7.06
C LYS A 161 -19.89 51.17 6.67
N LEU A 162 -19.51 51.60 5.46
CA LEU A 162 -19.79 52.96 5.00
C LEU A 162 -21.32 53.20 4.82
N PRO A 163 -21.82 54.38 5.25
CA PRO A 163 -23.22 54.79 5.09
C PRO A 163 -23.77 54.64 3.67
N ARG A 164 -25.05 54.29 3.53
CA ARG A 164 -25.72 54.05 2.23
C ARG A 164 -25.59 55.21 1.24
N GLY A 165 -25.66 56.46 1.73
CA GLY A 165 -25.60 57.65 0.87
C GLY A 165 -24.26 57.88 0.13
N MET A 166 -23.21 57.11 0.45
CA MET A 166 -21.93 57.16 -0.28
C MET A 166 -21.76 56.03 -1.30
N LYS A 167 -22.62 55.00 -1.28
CA LYS A 167 -22.39 53.77 -2.05
C LYS A 167 -22.61 53.96 -3.55
N ASP A 168 -23.34 55.00 -3.92
CA ASP A 168 -23.61 55.36 -5.31
C ASP A 168 -22.53 56.30 -5.87
N TRP A 169 -21.55 56.72 -5.05
CA TRP A 169 -20.50 57.63 -5.50
C TRP A 169 -19.43 56.88 -6.31
N PRO A 170 -18.92 57.46 -7.42
CA PRO A 170 -17.91 56.83 -8.26
C PRO A 170 -16.69 56.33 -7.48
N ALA A 171 -16.17 57.14 -6.55
CA ALA A 171 -15.01 56.78 -5.72
C ALA A 171 -15.26 55.55 -4.83
N PHE A 172 -16.49 55.34 -4.35
CA PHE A 172 -16.84 54.13 -3.59
C PHE A 172 -16.86 52.90 -4.49
N ILE A 173 -17.48 53.02 -5.68
CA ILE A 173 -17.58 51.91 -6.64
C ILE A 173 -16.19 51.49 -7.11
N GLU A 174 -15.32 52.46 -7.41
CA GLU A 174 -13.94 52.24 -7.80
C GLU A 174 -13.12 51.58 -6.67
N LEU A 175 -13.20 52.10 -5.44
CA LEU A 175 -12.52 51.53 -4.28
C LEU A 175 -12.96 50.09 -4.02
N LYS A 176 -14.27 49.85 -4.04
CA LYS A 176 -14.85 48.53 -3.85
C LYS A 176 -14.36 47.58 -4.93
N LYS A 177 -14.39 48.00 -6.20
CA LYS A 177 -13.89 47.20 -7.32
C LYS A 177 -12.40 46.86 -7.15
N LYS A 178 -11.56 47.84 -6.77
CA LYS A 178 -10.12 47.60 -6.54
C LYS A 178 -9.88 46.56 -5.43
N ILE A 179 -10.65 46.62 -4.34
CA ILE A 179 -10.56 45.64 -3.24
C ILE A 179 -11.09 44.26 -3.68
N ASP A 180 -12.21 44.22 -4.41
CA ASP A 180 -12.82 42.96 -4.86
C ASP A 180 -11.92 42.26 -5.91
N ASP A 181 -11.39 43.00 -6.90
CA ASP A 181 -10.46 42.48 -7.92
C ASP A 181 -9.19 41.90 -7.26
N PHE A 182 -8.63 42.60 -6.25
CA PHE A 182 -7.43 42.11 -5.54
C PHE A 182 -7.75 40.87 -4.67
N ASN A 183 -8.91 40.84 -4.00
CA ASN A 183 -9.36 39.67 -3.26
C ASN A 183 -9.58 38.44 -4.17
N GLU A 184 -10.08 38.65 -5.39
CA GLU A 184 -10.24 37.55 -6.36
C GLU A 184 -8.90 37.03 -6.90
N ALA A 185 -7.87 37.88 -6.94
CA ALA A 185 -6.53 37.51 -7.37
C ALA A 185 -5.73 36.78 -6.28
N CYS A 186 -5.94 37.09 -5.00
CA CYS A 186 -5.17 36.52 -3.88
C CYS A 186 -5.10 34.98 -3.87
N PRO A 187 -6.20 34.22 -4.06
CA PRO A 187 -6.13 32.77 -4.12
C PRO A 187 -5.20 32.26 -5.25
N LEU A 188 -5.19 32.94 -6.40
CA LEU A 188 -4.28 32.59 -7.51
C LEU A 188 -2.83 32.88 -7.13
N LEU A 189 -2.57 34.02 -6.49
CA LEU A 189 -1.24 34.38 -6.01
C LEU A 189 -0.74 33.35 -5.00
N GLU A 190 -1.59 32.89 -4.06
CA GLU A 190 -1.25 31.89 -3.05
C GLU A 190 -0.82 30.57 -3.72
N MET A 191 -1.57 30.15 -4.74
CA MET A 191 -1.26 28.95 -5.51
C MET A 191 0.03 29.10 -6.33
N MET A 192 0.27 30.29 -6.90
CA MET A 192 1.49 30.61 -7.65
C MET A 192 2.73 30.73 -6.77
N ALA A 193 2.60 31.23 -5.53
CA ALA A 193 3.68 31.32 -4.55
C ALA A 193 4.04 29.94 -3.94
N ASN A 194 3.25 28.90 -4.22
CA ASN A 194 3.51 27.58 -3.68
C ASN A 194 4.85 27.01 -4.18
N LYS A 195 5.69 26.54 -3.25
CA LYS A 195 7.01 25.93 -3.53
C LYS A 195 6.97 24.69 -4.44
N SER A 196 5.78 24.15 -4.73
CA SER A 196 5.60 23.06 -5.69
C SER A 196 5.76 23.53 -7.13
N MET A 197 5.62 24.84 -7.39
CA MET A 197 5.85 25.45 -8.69
C MET A 197 7.32 25.29 -9.09
N LYS A 198 7.55 24.81 -10.31
CA LYS A 198 8.87 24.65 -10.94
C LYS A 198 8.91 25.40 -12.26
N ASP A 199 10.09 25.64 -12.82
CA ASP A 199 10.32 26.41 -14.06
C ASP A 199 9.36 26.05 -15.19
N ARG A 200 9.08 24.76 -15.39
CA ARG A 200 8.14 24.27 -16.42
C ARG A 200 6.70 24.80 -16.26
N HIS A 201 6.27 25.11 -15.04
CA HIS A 201 4.96 25.66 -14.72
C HIS A 201 4.97 27.17 -14.98
N TRP A 202 6.03 27.85 -14.56
CA TRP A 202 6.26 29.26 -14.86
C TRP A 202 6.28 29.50 -16.38
N GLN A 203 7.02 28.69 -17.15
CA GLN A 203 7.03 28.75 -18.61
C GLN A 203 5.63 28.52 -19.24
N ARG A 204 4.79 27.66 -18.63
CA ARG A 204 3.40 27.49 -19.08
C ARG A 204 2.55 28.73 -18.80
N LEU A 205 2.74 29.36 -17.63
CA LEU A 205 2.07 30.62 -17.27
C LEU A 205 2.52 31.77 -18.17
N GLU A 206 3.82 31.90 -18.46
CA GLU A 206 4.36 32.92 -19.36
C GLU A 206 3.75 32.80 -20.76
N LYS A 207 3.64 31.57 -21.28
CA LYS A 207 3.04 31.30 -22.59
C LYS A 207 1.54 31.60 -22.62
N LEU A 208 0.83 31.33 -21.52
CA LEU A 208 -0.61 31.57 -21.40
C LEU A 208 -0.92 33.07 -21.28
N LEU A 209 -0.17 33.78 -20.43
CA LEU A 209 -0.43 35.17 -20.06
C LEU A 209 0.27 36.17 -21.00
N GLY A 210 1.28 35.71 -21.76
CA GLY A 210 2.06 36.56 -22.68
C GLY A 210 3.03 37.50 -21.97
N CYS A 211 3.32 37.25 -20.70
CA CYS A 211 4.20 38.05 -19.85
C CYS A 211 5.37 37.18 -19.37
N PRO A 212 6.63 37.67 -19.42
CA PRO A 212 7.75 36.97 -18.81
C PRO A 212 7.66 37.05 -17.27
N PHE A 213 7.96 35.95 -16.58
CA PHE A 213 7.99 35.87 -15.13
C PHE A 213 9.41 35.49 -14.68
N GLU A 214 10.19 36.49 -14.30
CA GLU A 214 11.57 36.31 -13.83
C GLU A 214 11.61 36.02 -12.32
N VAL A 215 11.03 34.89 -11.90
CA VAL A 215 10.83 34.55 -10.47
C VAL A 215 12.15 34.44 -9.68
N ASP A 216 13.25 34.15 -10.36
CA ASP A 216 14.60 34.04 -9.78
C ASP A 216 15.34 35.40 -9.67
N ASN A 217 14.75 36.49 -10.18
CA ASN A 217 15.34 37.83 -10.11
C ASN A 217 14.88 38.53 -8.81
N ASP A 218 15.83 39.05 -8.04
CA ASP A 218 15.55 39.79 -6.79
C ASP A 218 14.74 41.08 -7.05
N GLU A 219 14.76 41.61 -8.28
CA GLU A 219 13.95 42.76 -8.69
C GLU A 219 12.50 42.40 -9.08
N PHE A 220 12.14 41.12 -9.09
CA PHE A 220 10.80 40.66 -9.45
C PHE A 220 9.81 40.90 -8.29
N THR A 221 8.84 41.76 -8.53
CA THR A 221 7.88 42.24 -7.51
C THR A 221 6.47 41.73 -7.74
N LEU A 222 5.61 41.81 -6.72
CA LEU A 222 4.19 41.50 -6.84
C LEU A 222 3.52 42.32 -7.97
N LYS A 223 3.98 43.54 -8.22
CA LYS A 223 3.52 44.36 -9.34
C LYS A 223 3.65 43.63 -10.68
N ASN A 224 4.79 43.01 -10.94
CA ASN A 224 5.04 42.32 -12.21
C ASN A 224 4.10 41.13 -12.41
N VAL A 225 3.72 40.46 -11.32
CA VAL A 225 2.73 39.37 -11.34
C VAL A 225 1.31 39.90 -11.58
N MET A 226 0.96 41.00 -10.93
CA MET A 226 -0.37 41.62 -11.02
C MET A 226 -0.63 42.41 -12.30
N GLU A 227 0.43 42.81 -13.02
CA GLU A 227 0.34 43.35 -14.38
C GLU A 227 -0.13 42.31 -15.41
N ALA A 228 0.04 41.01 -15.11
CA ALA A 228 -0.47 39.94 -15.93
C ALA A 228 -1.99 39.79 -15.77
N PRO A 229 -2.73 39.42 -16.84
CA PRO A 229 -4.18 39.30 -16.81
C PRO A 229 -4.65 38.01 -16.11
N LEU A 230 -4.28 37.80 -14.84
CA LEU A 230 -4.55 36.59 -14.05
C LEU A 230 -6.04 36.26 -13.99
N LEU A 231 -6.89 37.24 -13.67
CA LEU A 231 -8.34 37.05 -13.54
C LEU A 231 -9.01 36.68 -14.88
N LYS A 232 -8.43 37.07 -16.01
CA LYS A 232 -8.97 36.75 -17.35
C LYS A 232 -8.80 35.27 -17.70
N PHE A 233 -7.71 34.67 -17.23
CA PHE A 233 -7.35 33.27 -17.47
C PHE A 233 -7.37 32.46 -16.17
N LYS A 234 -8.26 32.83 -15.23
CA LYS A 234 -8.31 32.28 -13.87
C LYS A 234 -8.28 30.74 -13.85
N ASP A 235 -9.19 30.10 -14.58
CA ASP A 235 -9.33 28.63 -14.57
C ASP A 235 -8.07 27.92 -15.10
N ASP A 236 -7.41 28.49 -16.11
CA ASP A 236 -6.19 27.95 -16.70
C ASP A 236 -4.98 28.14 -15.77
N VAL A 237 -4.87 29.29 -15.11
CA VAL A 237 -3.84 29.56 -14.10
C VAL A 237 -4.01 28.62 -12.91
N GLU A 238 -5.25 28.42 -12.46
CA GLU A 238 -5.59 27.50 -11.38
C GLU A 238 -5.21 26.05 -11.75
N ASP A 239 -5.53 25.56 -12.96
CA ASP A 239 -5.13 24.21 -13.41
C ASP A 239 -3.61 24.04 -13.47
N ILE A 240 -2.86 25.06 -13.91
CA ILE A 240 -1.39 25.00 -13.91
C ILE A 240 -0.85 24.89 -12.49
N CYS A 241 -1.34 25.70 -11.54
CA CYS A 241 -0.87 25.65 -10.16
C CYS A 241 -1.29 24.34 -9.45
N LEU A 242 -2.51 23.85 -9.71
CA LEU A 242 -2.95 22.53 -9.24
C LEU A 242 -2.09 21.42 -9.83
N SER A 243 -1.67 21.53 -11.09
CA SER A 243 -0.78 20.55 -11.71
C SER A 243 0.56 20.48 -10.96
N ALA A 244 1.09 21.61 -10.48
CA ALA A 244 2.32 21.65 -9.68
C ALA A 244 2.19 20.88 -8.36
N LEU A 245 1.08 21.08 -7.65
CA LEU A 245 0.79 20.35 -6.41
C LEU A 245 0.69 18.85 -6.65
N LYS A 246 -0.02 18.44 -7.72
CA LYS A 246 -0.16 17.02 -8.07
C LYS A 246 1.15 16.40 -8.54
N GLU A 247 1.96 17.14 -9.28
CA GLU A 247 3.29 16.71 -9.72
C GLU A 247 4.23 16.49 -8.53
N ARG A 248 4.22 17.37 -7.52
CA ARG A 248 4.98 17.18 -6.28
C ARG A 248 4.57 15.90 -5.56
N ASP A 249 3.27 15.63 -5.46
CA ASP A 249 2.77 14.42 -4.79
C ASP A 249 3.18 13.15 -5.56
N ILE A 250 3.19 13.18 -6.90
CA ILE A 250 3.71 12.09 -7.75
C ILE A 250 5.21 11.90 -7.50
N GLU A 251 5.99 12.97 -7.50
CA GLU A 251 7.43 12.93 -7.28
C GLU A 251 7.78 12.36 -5.90
N ALA A 252 7.06 12.77 -4.85
CA ALA A 252 7.24 12.26 -3.50
C ALA A 252 6.96 10.76 -3.41
N LYS A 253 5.83 10.30 -3.97
CA LYS A 253 5.48 8.87 -4.00
C LYS A 253 6.47 8.04 -4.81
N LEU A 254 6.88 8.55 -5.97
CA LEU A 254 7.88 7.89 -6.81
C LEU A 254 9.21 7.74 -6.06
N LYS A 255 9.72 8.82 -5.46
CA LYS A 255 10.95 8.78 -4.65
C LYS A 255 10.85 7.84 -3.46
N GLN A 256 9.70 7.77 -2.82
CA GLN A 256 9.47 6.84 -1.71
C GLN A 256 9.63 5.38 -2.17
N VAL A 257 8.97 4.99 -3.28
CA VAL A 257 9.10 3.64 -3.84
C VAL A 257 10.57 3.35 -4.18
N ILE A 258 11.27 4.28 -4.82
CA ILE A 258 12.70 4.14 -5.16
C ILE A 258 13.55 3.89 -3.90
N LEU A 259 13.28 4.64 -2.84
CA LEU A 259 14.01 4.53 -1.57
C LEU A 259 13.74 3.20 -0.88
N ASP A 260 12.47 2.78 -0.82
CA ASP A 260 12.06 1.53 -0.18
C ASP A 260 12.77 0.34 -0.83
N TRP A 261 12.83 0.30 -2.16
CA TRP A 261 13.49 -0.75 -2.94
C TRP A 261 15.02 -0.68 -2.92
N GLY A 262 15.62 0.42 -2.44
CA GLY A 262 17.06 0.52 -2.23
C GLY A 262 17.57 -0.42 -1.12
N GLY A 263 16.71 -0.73 -0.13
CA GLY A 263 17.07 -1.54 1.03
C GLY A 263 16.65 -3.02 0.98
N VAL A 264 15.84 -3.43 -0.02
CA VAL A 264 15.31 -4.80 -0.08
C VAL A 264 16.38 -5.77 -0.57
N GLN A 265 16.68 -6.80 0.23
CA GLN A 265 17.75 -7.76 -0.03
C GLN A 265 17.23 -9.20 -0.11
N LEU A 266 17.83 -9.99 -1.00
CA LEU A 266 17.60 -11.44 -1.06
C LEU A 266 18.20 -12.15 0.15
N GLN A 267 17.50 -13.19 0.61
CA GLN A 267 17.97 -14.05 1.70
C GLN A 267 18.22 -15.47 1.20
N PHE A 268 19.33 -16.04 1.66
CA PHE A 268 19.79 -17.36 1.24
C PHE A 268 19.75 -18.38 2.37
N ALA A 269 19.64 -19.65 2.00
CA ALA A 269 19.70 -20.80 2.89
C ALA A 269 20.75 -21.81 2.41
N ASN A 270 21.32 -22.54 3.37
CA ASN A 270 22.29 -23.60 3.10
C ASN A 270 21.63 -24.83 2.48
N PHE A 271 22.28 -25.42 1.47
CA PHE A 271 21.93 -26.70 0.89
C PHE A 271 22.93 -27.78 1.30
N LYS A 272 22.51 -28.72 2.15
CA LYS A 272 23.36 -29.80 2.66
C LYS A 272 24.70 -29.24 3.17
N THR A 273 25.83 -29.79 2.74
CA THR A 273 27.19 -29.30 3.03
C THR A 273 27.77 -28.42 1.92
N ARG A 274 26.98 -28.06 0.89
CA ARG A 274 27.43 -27.29 -0.29
C ARG A 274 27.33 -25.77 -0.14
N GLY A 275 26.86 -25.29 1.02
CA GLY A 275 26.73 -23.87 1.36
C GLY A 275 25.43 -23.23 0.86
N GLU A 276 25.40 -21.89 0.82
CA GLU A 276 24.22 -21.08 0.47
C GLU A 276 23.89 -21.15 -1.03
N LEU A 277 23.09 -22.16 -1.40
CA LEU A 277 22.67 -22.43 -2.78
C LEU A 277 21.15 -22.38 -2.96
N LEU A 278 20.40 -21.93 -1.94
CA LEU A 278 18.95 -21.77 -2.01
C LEU A 278 18.57 -20.34 -1.65
N LEU A 279 17.58 -19.79 -2.34
CA LEU A 279 16.75 -18.69 -1.86
C LEU A 279 15.81 -19.22 -0.78
N LYS A 280 15.60 -18.41 0.25
CA LYS A 280 14.57 -18.73 1.23
C LYS A 280 13.19 -18.45 0.64
N GLY A 281 12.35 -19.49 0.60
CA GLY A 281 11.03 -19.42 -0.03
C GLY A 281 10.09 -18.42 0.64
N GLN A 282 10.02 -18.41 1.98
CA GLN A 282 9.09 -17.56 2.71
C GLN A 282 9.42 -16.06 2.53
N GLU A 283 10.66 -15.67 2.76
CA GLU A 283 11.10 -14.29 2.63
C GLU A 283 11.02 -13.81 1.17
N THR A 284 11.26 -14.69 0.18
CA THR A 284 11.03 -14.37 -1.24
C THR A 284 9.56 -14.10 -1.55
N GLN A 285 8.62 -14.83 -0.93
CA GLN A 285 7.19 -14.59 -1.10
C GLN A 285 6.74 -13.27 -0.48
N GLU A 286 7.30 -12.88 0.67
CA GLU A 286 7.09 -11.56 1.27
C GLU A 286 7.56 -10.44 0.34
N ILE A 287 8.73 -10.61 -0.30
CA ILE A 287 9.25 -9.69 -1.32
C ILE A 287 8.28 -9.59 -2.51
N ASN A 288 7.73 -10.71 -3.02
CA ASN A 288 6.74 -10.67 -4.09
C ASN A 288 5.48 -9.89 -3.69
N GLY A 289 5.01 -10.04 -2.45
CA GLY A 289 3.90 -9.22 -1.93
C GLY A 289 4.22 -7.71 -1.98
N LEU A 290 5.43 -7.31 -1.59
CA LEU A 290 5.88 -5.92 -1.69
C LEU A 290 5.96 -5.43 -3.15
N ILE A 291 6.36 -6.30 -4.09
CA ILE A 291 6.38 -6.00 -5.54
C ILE A 291 4.96 -5.67 -6.01
N GLU A 292 3.97 -6.49 -5.67
CA GLU A 292 2.58 -6.29 -6.07
C GLU A 292 2.00 -4.97 -5.53
N GLU A 293 2.23 -4.68 -4.25
CA GLU A 293 1.82 -3.43 -3.61
C GLU A 293 2.47 -2.21 -4.30
N SER A 294 3.79 -2.28 -4.55
CA SER A 294 4.54 -1.22 -5.21
C SER A 294 4.07 -1.04 -6.66
N LEU A 295 3.80 -2.11 -7.40
CA LEU A 295 3.25 -2.06 -8.75
C LEU A 295 1.86 -1.40 -8.76
N MET A 296 1.01 -1.65 -7.77
CA MET A 296 -0.29 -0.98 -7.66
C MET A 296 -0.11 0.54 -7.50
N VAL A 297 0.83 0.98 -6.66
CA VAL A 297 1.18 2.40 -6.51
C VAL A 297 1.71 2.98 -7.82
N MET A 298 2.68 2.32 -8.45
CA MET A 298 3.30 2.77 -9.70
C MET A 298 2.30 2.86 -10.85
N ASN A 299 1.38 1.90 -10.97
CA ASN A 299 0.30 1.92 -11.96
C ASN A 299 -0.71 3.04 -11.68
N SER A 300 -1.01 3.34 -10.42
CA SER A 300 -1.82 4.50 -10.04
C SER A 300 -1.16 5.82 -10.46
N LEU A 301 0.17 5.95 -10.26
CA LEU A 301 0.94 7.11 -10.75
C LEU A 301 0.95 7.18 -12.29
N ALA A 302 1.05 6.03 -12.97
CA ALA A 302 1.00 5.94 -14.43
C ALA A 302 -0.38 6.31 -15.03
N ALA A 303 -1.46 6.11 -14.29
CA ALA A 303 -2.82 6.51 -14.68
C ALA A 303 -3.12 8.00 -14.38
N ASN A 304 -2.31 8.65 -13.53
CA ASN A 304 -2.52 10.05 -13.17
C ASN A 304 -2.19 10.98 -14.35
N ARG A 305 -3.14 11.86 -14.72
CA ARG A 305 -2.99 12.81 -15.85
C ARG A 305 -1.79 13.76 -15.74
N TYR A 306 -1.29 14.01 -14.52
CA TYR A 306 -0.19 14.94 -14.27
C TYR A 306 1.20 14.26 -14.29
N ASN A 307 1.30 13.00 -14.72
CA ASN A 307 2.56 12.26 -14.67
C ASN A 307 3.54 12.55 -15.82
N ALA A 308 3.19 13.42 -16.77
CA ALA A 308 3.96 13.62 -17.99
C ALA A 308 5.47 13.85 -17.75
N PRO A 309 5.92 14.63 -16.75
CA PRO A 309 7.35 14.81 -16.45
C PRO A 309 8.04 13.53 -15.95
N PHE A 310 7.31 12.65 -15.28
CA PHE A 310 7.81 11.46 -14.59
C PHE A 310 7.57 10.16 -15.36
N LYS A 311 6.86 10.22 -16.50
CA LYS A 311 6.40 9.05 -17.26
C LYS A 311 7.50 8.04 -17.56
N LYS A 312 8.69 8.52 -17.99
CA LYS A 312 9.83 7.64 -18.30
C LYS A 312 10.32 6.87 -17.07
N GLU A 313 10.42 7.56 -15.93
CA GLU A 313 10.90 6.97 -14.69
C GLU A 313 9.87 6.00 -14.08
N ILE A 314 8.58 6.37 -14.13
CA ILE A 314 7.49 5.49 -13.72
C ILE A 314 7.50 4.21 -14.54
N GLN A 315 7.59 4.30 -15.87
CA GLN A 315 7.62 3.13 -16.75
C GLN A 315 8.84 2.25 -16.51
N LEU A 316 10.01 2.85 -16.26
CA LEU A 316 11.22 2.12 -15.91
C LEU A 316 11.04 1.29 -14.62
N TRP A 317 10.44 1.88 -13.59
CA TRP A 317 10.21 1.19 -12.32
C TRP A 317 9.09 0.16 -12.39
N VAL A 318 8.03 0.39 -13.17
CA VAL A 318 7.03 -0.64 -13.48
C VAL A 318 7.69 -1.84 -14.14
N TRP A 319 8.56 -1.62 -15.14
CA TRP A 319 9.29 -2.68 -15.79
C TRP A 319 10.25 -3.40 -14.83
N ARG A 320 11.05 -2.67 -14.05
CA ARG A 320 11.98 -3.26 -13.06
C ARG A 320 11.25 -4.15 -12.06
N LEU A 321 10.17 -3.65 -11.45
CA LEU A 321 9.40 -4.40 -10.45
C LEU A 321 8.71 -5.61 -11.07
N GLY A 322 8.07 -5.44 -12.24
CA GLY A 322 7.39 -6.54 -12.94
C GLY A 322 8.34 -7.66 -13.33
N THR A 323 9.46 -7.32 -14.00
CA THR A 323 10.48 -8.30 -14.41
C THR A 323 11.17 -8.94 -13.21
N THR A 324 11.36 -8.22 -12.11
CA THR A 324 11.87 -8.81 -10.86
C THR A 324 10.92 -9.89 -10.35
N GLY A 325 9.62 -9.62 -10.29
CA GLY A 325 8.62 -10.60 -9.84
C GLY A 325 8.65 -11.88 -10.69
N GLU A 326 8.63 -11.73 -12.02
CA GLU A 326 8.73 -12.86 -12.96
C GLU A 326 10.00 -13.69 -12.75
N ILE A 327 11.14 -13.02 -12.54
CA ILE A 327 12.43 -13.68 -12.28
C ILE A 327 12.41 -14.44 -10.96
N LEU A 328 11.89 -13.86 -9.87
CA LEU A 328 11.83 -14.53 -8.57
C LEU A 328 10.94 -15.78 -8.60
N GLU A 329 9.80 -15.72 -9.29
CA GLU A 329 8.94 -16.90 -9.50
C GLU A 329 9.66 -17.99 -10.29
N SER A 330 10.24 -17.65 -11.44
CA SER A 330 11.02 -18.61 -12.26
C SER A 330 12.19 -19.20 -11.46
N TRP A 331 12.86 -18.38 -10.64
CA TRP A 331 13.96 -18.82 -9.80
C TRP A 331 13.51 -19.87 -8.78
N LEU A 332 12.39 -19.66 -8.08
CA LEU A 332 11.87 -20.65 -7.14
C LEU A 332 11.46 -21.96 -7.84
N ILE A 333 10.90 -21.89 -9.04
CA ILE A 333 10.57 -23.08 -9.86
C ILE A 333 11.84 -23.86 -10.21
N VAL A 334 12.85 -23.17 -10.77
CA VAL A 334 14.15 -23.77 -11.12
C VAL A 334 14.83 -24.36 -9.89
N GLN A 335 14.78 -23.67 -8.74
CA GLN A 335 15.34 -24.14 -7.48
C GLN A 335 14.73 -25.46 -7.05
N ASN A 336 13.39 -25.54 -7.02
CA ASN A 336 12.70 -26.74 -6.56
C ASN A 336 12.99 -27.94 -7.47
N LEU A 337 13.01 -27.71 -8.78
CA LEU A 337 13.31 -28.76 -9.75
C LEU A 337 14.79 -29.17 -9.69
N TRP A 338 15.70 -28.22 -9.48
CA TRP A 338 17.12 -28.49 -9.28
C TRP A 338 17.36 -29.32 -8.01
N VAL A 339 16.74 -28.97 -6.87
CA VAL A 339 16.84 -29.74 -5.61
C VAL A 339 16.37 -31.18 -5.80
N TYR A 340 15.24 -31.37 -6.47
CA TYR A 340 14.71 -32.70 -6.77
C TYR A 340 15.67 -33.52 -7.65
N LEU A 341 16.15 -32.94 -8.75
CA LEU A 341 17.04 -33.64 -9.67
C LEU A 341 18.46 -33.83 -9.12
N GLU A 342 18.91 -32.98 -8.20
CA GLU A 342 20.18 -33.15 -7.47
C GLU A 342 20.17 -34.44 -6.66
N ALA A 343 19.08 -34.71 -5.92
CA ALA A 343 18.94 -35.94 -5.16
C ALA A 343 18.94 -37.21 -6.03
N VAL A 344 18.51 -37.10 -7.29
CA VAL A 344 18.45 -38.22 -8.24
C VAL A 344 19.79 -38.44 -8.96
N PHE A 345 20.43 -37.38 -9.46
CA PHE A 345 21.60 -37.48 -10.32
C PHE A 345 22.94 -37.32 -9.59
N VAL A 346 22.96 -36.76 -8.37
CA VAL A 346 24.19 -36.59 -7.57
C VAL A 346 24.26 -37.68 -6.50
N GLY A 347 24.79 -38.84 -6.90
CA GLY A 347 25.16 -39.92 -5.97
C GLY A 347 24.34 -41.21 -6.06
N GLY A 348 23.35 -41.31 -6.96
CA GLY A 348 22.53 -42.50 -7.15
C GLY A 348 22.92 -43.35 -8.36
N ASP A 349 22.49 -44.62 -8.37
CA ASP A 349 22.69 -45.54 -9.50
C ASP A 349 21.92 -45.12 -10.76
N ILE A 350 20.85 -44.32 -10.61
CA ILE A 350 20.08 -43.74 -11.73
C ILE A 350 20.99 -42.91 -12.65
N ALA A 351 22.01 -42.24 -12.12
CA ALA A 351 22.96 -41.48 -12.94
C ALA A 351 23.79 -42.37 -13.88
N LYS A 352 24.02 -43.64 -13.51
CA LYS A 352 24.71 -44.63 -14.35
C LYS A 352 23.81 -45.15 -15.47
N GLU A 353 22.50 -45.28 -15.19
CA GLU A 353 21.49 -45.72 -16.16
C GLU A 353 21.13 -44.63 -17.18
N LEU A 354 21.21 -43.35 -16.76
CA LEU A 354 20.91 -42.18 -17.60
C LEU A 354 22.14 -41.25 -17.74
N PRO A 355 23.25 -41.70 -18.37
CA PRO A 355 24.52 -40.95 -18.40
C PRO A 355 24.42 -39.65 -19.18
N GLY A 356 23.56 -39.60 -20.22
CA GLY A 356 23.32 -38.38 -20.99
C GLY A 356 22.67 -37.27 -20.14
N GLU A 357 21.67 -37.63 -19.34
CA GLU A 357 20.99 -36.70 -18.44
C GLU A 357 21.85 -36.33 -17.23
N ALA A 358 22.62 -37.27 -16.68
CA ALA A 358 23.58 -36.98 -15.62
C ALA A 358 24.64 -35.94 -16.08
N LYS A 359 25.16 -36.08 -17.31
CA LYS A 359 26.08 -35.09 -17.90
C LYS A 359 25.42 -33.74 -18.11
N ARG A 360 24.15 -33.71 -18.55
CA ARG A 360 23.36 -32.47 -18.70
C ARG A 360 23.16 -31.81 -17.34
N PHE A 361 22.71 -32.56 -16.33
CA PHE A 361 22.51 -32.07 -14.98
C PHE A 361 23.80 -31.49 -14.37
N ALA A 362 24.96 -32.12 -14.59
CA ALA A 362 26.24 -31.57 -14.14
C ALA A 362 26.57 -30.19 -14.76
N SER A 363 26.10 -29.92 -15.99
CA SER A 363 26.21 -28.59 -16.60
C SER A 363 25.23 -27.60 -15.97
N ILE A 364 23.99 -28.02 -15.71
CA ILE A 364 22.97 -27.24 -15.02
C ILE A 364 23.45 -26.85 -13.62
N ASP A 365 24.00 -27.80 -12.85
CA ASP A 365 24.54 -27.60 -11.51
C ASP A 365 25.64 -26.54 -11.48
N LYS A 366 26.55 -26.54 -12.46
CA LYS A 366 27.58 -25.49 -12.61
C LYS A 366 26.98 -24.12 -12.88
N SER A 367 25.97 -24.04 -13.73
CA SER A 367 25.27 -22.78 -14.02
C SER A 367 24.48 -22.28 -12.81
N TRP A 368 23.81 -23.18 -12.07
CA TRP A 368 23.12 -22.88 -10.84
C TRP A 368 24.06 -22.30 -9.78
N MET A 369 25.21 -22.94 -9.55
CA MET A 369 26.24 -22.40 -8.64
C MET A 369 26.71 -21.00 -9.06
N ARG A 370 26.83 -20.73 -10.37
CA ARG A 370 27.20 -19.40 -10.88
C ARG A 370 26.13 -18.34 -10.57
N ILE A 371 24.86 -18.68 -10.79
CA ILE A 371 23.70 -17.83 -10.44
C ILE A 371 23.74 -17.51 -8.93
N MET A 372 23.87 -18.53 -8.09
CA MET A 372 23.89 -18.36 -6.62
C MET A 372 25.14 -17.63 -6.11
N MET A 373 26.30 -17.78 -6.76
CA MET A 373 27.50 -16.98 -6.42
C MET A 373 27.28 -15.50 -6.72
N ARG A 374 26.71 -15.18 -7.87
CA ARG A 374 26.41 -13.80 -8.24
C ARG A 374 25.40 -13.16 -7.30
N ALA A 375 24.31 -13.88 -7.01
CA ALA A 375 23.24 -13.44 -6.12
C ALA A 375 23.72 -13.13 -4.69
N ARG A 376 24.85 -13.71 -4.27
CA ARG A 376 25.46 -13.41 -2.96
C ARG A 376 26.42 -12.22 -2.99
N MET A 377 26.93 -11.84 -4.17
CA MET A 377 27.79 -10.66 -4.31
C MET A 377 26.99 -9.37 -4.36
N VAL A 378 25.81 -9.42 -4.97
CA VAL A 378 24.86 -8.30 -5.03
C VAL A 378 23.61 -8.77 -4.29
N LEU A 379 23.27 -8.14 -3.17
CA LEU A 379 22.12 -8.59 -2.36
C LEU A 379 20.82 -7.88 -2.72
N ASN A 380 20.88 -6.67 -3.30
CA ASN A 380 19.69 -5.91 -3.65
C ASN A 380 18.84 -6.67 -4.70
N VAL A 381 17.57 -6.89 -4.38
CA VAL A 381 16.67 -7.72 -5.21
C VAL A 381 16.57 -7.21 -6.65
N ILE A 382 16.37 -5.90 -6.84
CA ILE A 382 16.19 -5.30 -8.17
C ILE A 382 17.49 -5.39 -8.97
N GLU A 383 18.63 -5.14 -8.33
CA GLU A 383 19.94 -5.18 -8.99
C GLU A 383 20.33 -6.61 -9.39
N VAL A 384 19.98 -7.61 -8.59
CA VAL A 384 20.23 -9.02 -8.93
C VAL A 384 19.39 -9.46 -10.13
N CYS A 385 18.10 -9.11 -10.14
CA CYS A 385 17.17 -9.57 -11.16
C CYS A 385 17.30 -8.78 -12.47
N VAL A 386 17.48 -7.46 -12.38
CA VAL A 386 17.35 -6.53 -13.53
C VAL A 386 18.63 -5.73 -13.78
N GLY A 387 19.65 -5.86 -12.93
CA GLY A 387 20.95 -5.19 -13.14
C GLY A 387 21.66 -5.64 -14.41
N ASP A 388 21.43 -6.89 -14.85
CA ASP A 388 21.71 -7.32 -16.22
C ASP A 388 20.79 -8.44 -16.70
N GLU A 389 20.96 -8.85 -17.95
CA GLU A 389 20.13 -9.87 -18.61
C GLU A 389 20.48 -11.31 -18.19
N MET A 390 21.47 -11.54 -17.32
CA MET A 390 21.94 -12.89 -16.99
C MET A 390 20.83 -13.73 -16.36
N MET A 391 20.10 -13.20 -15.38
CA MET A 391 19.03 -13.94 -14.71
C MET A 391 17.87 -14.22 -15.66
N GLY A 392 17.46 -13.21 -16.44
CA GLY A 392 16.39 -13.32 -17.43
C GLY A 392 16.69 -14.30 -18.56
N GLN A 393 17.96 -14.56 -18.88
CA GLN A 393 18.33 -15.54 -19.92
C GLN A 393 18.66 -16.93 -19.34
N LEU A 394 19.40 -16.99 -18.22
CA LEU A 394 19.87 -18.27 -17.69
C LEU A 394 18.77 -19.04 -16.96
N LEU A 395 17.89 -18.39 -16.19
CA LEU A 395 16.84 -19.11 -15.46
C LEU A 395 15.88 -19.84 -16.40
N PRO A 396 15.32 -19.22 -17.46
CA PRO A 396 14.48 -19.93 -18.41
C PRO A 396 15.21 -21.06 -19.13
N HIS A 397 16.49 -20.85 -19.49
CA HIS A 397 17.29 -21.91 -20.09
C HIS A 397 17.49 -23.09 -19.13
N LEU A 398 17.83 -22.83 -17.86
CA LEU A 398 17.97 -23.90 -16.88
C LEU A 398 16.65 -24.61 -16.62
N GLN A 399 15.53 -23.88 -16.60
CA GLN A 399 14.21 -24.47 -16.47
C GLN A 399 13.94 -25.48 -17.59
N GLU A 400 14.13 -25.10 -18.85
CA GLU A 400 13.93 -25.99 -20.01
C GLU A 400 14.83 -27.24 -19.93
N GLN A 401 16.10 -27.05 -19.54
CA GLN A 401 17.05 -28.16 -19.40
C GLN A 401 16.64 -29.11 -18.26
N LEU A 402 16.18 -28.57 -17.13
CA LEU A 402 15.71 -29.36 -16.00
C LEU A 402 14.41 -30.11 -16.34
N GLU A 403 13.46 -29.47 -17.02
CA GLU A 403 12.22 -30.11 -17.49
C GLU A 403 12.51 -31.25 -18.47
N THR A 404 13.52 -31.09 -19.32
CA THR A 404 14.00 -32.16 -20.20
C THR A 404 14.51 -33.35 -19.38
N CYS A 405 15.36 -33.11 -18.38
CA CYS A 405 15.85 -34.16 -17.49
C CYS A 405 14.70 -34.85 -16.74
N GLN A 406 13.73 -34.08 -16.25
CA GLN A 406 12.55 -34.61 -15.56
C GLN A 406 11.73 -35.52 -16.48
N LYS A 407 11.48 -35.10 -17.73
CA LYS A 407 10.75 -35.90 -18.71
C LYS A 407 11.46 -37.22 -19.03
N SER A 408 12.78 -37.18 -19.22
CA SER A 408 13.60 -38.37 -19.40
C SER A 408 13.54 -39.30 -18.19
N LEU A 409 13.57 -38.74 -16.98
CA LEU A 409 13.43 -39.50 -15.73
C LEU A 409 12.05 -40.16 -15.62
N THR A 410 10.96 -39.45 -15.89
CA THR A 410 9.60 -40.03 -15.91
C THR A 410 9.50 -41.17 -16.92
N GLY A 411 10.05 -40.99 -18.13
CA GLY A 411 10.09 -42.05 -19.14
C GLY A 411 10.86 -43.29 -18.67
N TYR A 412 11.98 -43.09 -17.97
CA TYR A 412 12.75 -44.16 -17.36
C TYR A 412 11.97 -44.91 -16.27
N LEU A 413 11.29 -44.19 -15.37
CA LEU A 413 10.46 -44.80 -14.33
C LEU A 413 9.33 -45.65 -14.93
N GLU A 414 8.65 -45.16 -15.97
CA GLU A 414 7.62 -45.91 -16.69
C GLU A 414 8.16 -47.19 -17.33
N GLN A 415 9.35 -47.15 -17.93
CA GLN A 415 10.00 -48.36 -18.46
C GLN A 415 10.26 -49.40 -17.36
N LYS A 416 10.71 -48.96 -16.17
CA LYS A 416 10.94 -49.85 -15.02
C LYS A 416 9.62 -50.43 -14.48
N ARG A 417 8.54 -49.63 -14.47
CA ARG A 417 7.18 -50.10 -14.11
C ARG A 417 6.66 -51.18 -15.04
N LEU A 418 6.93 -51.09 -16.33
CA LEU A 418 6.51 -52.10 -17.30
C LEU A 418 7.23 -53.45 -17.11
N ILE A 419 8.49 -53.42 -16.68
CA ILE A 419 9.26 -54.65 -16.39
C ILE A 419 8.73 -55.32 -15.12
N PHE A 420 8.43 -54.53 -14.09
CA PHE A 420 7.88 -55.03 -12.83
C PHE A 420 6.61 -54.26 -12.40
N PRO A 421 5.42 -54.75 -12.80
CA PRO A 421 4.16 -54.03 -12.64
C PRO A 421 3.77 -53.66 -11.20
N ARG A 422 4.38 -54.28 -10.17
CA ARG A 422 4.11 -53.89 -8.77
C ARG A 422 4.61 -52.47 -8.46
N PHE A 423 5.54 -51.92 -9.23
CA PHE A 423 5.96 -50.53 -9.11
C PHE A 423 4.88 -49.50 -9.49
N PHE A 424 3.77 -49.90 -10.13
CA PHE A 424 2.62 -49.01 -10.29
C PHE A 424 1.92 -48.68 -8.96
N PHE A 425 2.12 -49.49 -7.92
CA PHE A 425 1.58 -49.24 -6.57
C PHE A 425 2.52 -48.44 -5.67
N VAL A 426 3.70 -48.07 -6.18
CA VAL A 426 4.73 -47.32 -5.44
C VAL A 426 4.78 -45.89 -5.98
N SER A 427 4.84 -44.91 -5.07
CA SER A 427 4.97 -43.49 -5.42
C SER A 427 6.31 -43.19 -6.07
N ASP A 428 6.38 -42.16 -6.92
CA ASP A 428 7.61 -41.77 -7.63
C ASP A 428 8.81 -41.56 -6.68
N PRO A 429 8.69 -40.86 -5.52
CA PRO A 429 9.82 -40.71 -4.60
C PRO A 429 10.32 -42.03 -4.02
N ALA A 430 9.42 -42.92 -3.60
CA ALA A 430 9.80 -44.22 -3.06
C ALA A 430 10.40 -45.11 -4.14
N LEU A 431 9.91 -45.02 -5.38
CA LEU A 431 10.48 -45.75 -6.51
C LEU A 431 11.89 -45.24 -6.85
N LEU A 432 12.12 -43.93 -6.76
CA LEU A 432 13.44 -43.32 -6.94
C LEU A 432 14.43 -43.72 -5.84
N GLU A 433 13.97 -43.86 -4.59
CA GLU A 433 14.80 -44.39 -3.50
C GLU A 433 15.24 -45.84 -3.79
N ILE A 434 14.30 -46.70 -4.20
CA ILE A 434 14.57 -48.10 -4.57
C ILE A 434 15.58 -48.18 -5.73
N LEU A 435 15.38 -47.39 -6.78
CA LEU A 435 16.23 -47.42 -7.97
C LEU A 435 17.56 -46.68 -7.77
N GLY A 436 17.58 -45.67 -6.91
CA GLY A 436 18.76 -44.86 -6.59
C GLY A 436 19.82 -45.63 -5.80
N GLN A 437 19.40 -46.65 -5.03
CA GLN A 437 20.27 -47.51 -4.22
C GLN A 437 20.32 -48.96 -4.75
N ALA A 438 20.01 -49.15 -6.04
CA ALA A 438 19.87 -50.46 -6.68
C ALA A 438 21.11 -51.37 -6.58
N SER A 439 22.30 -50.79 -6.37
CA SER A 439 23.56 -51.52 -6.21
C SER A 439 23.72 -52.22 -4.85
N ASP A 440 22.99 -51.82 -3.81
CA ASP A 440 22.98 -52.50 -2.51
C ASP A 440 21.66 -53.22 -2.29
N SER A 441 21.68 -54.54 -2.49
CA SER A 441 20.52 -55.43 -2.39
C SER A 441 19.81 -55.37 -1.03
N HIS A 442 20.51 -55.01 0.04
CA HIS A 442 19.93 -54.98 1.39
C HIS A 442 19.03 -53.77 1.65
N THR A 443 19.21 -52.68 0.90
CA THR A 443 18.42 -51.44 1.05
C THR A 443 16.93 -51.66 0.76
N ILE A 444 16.60 -52.65 -0.08
CA ILE A 444 15.23 -52.98 -0.46
C ILE A 444 14.34 -53.35 0.73
N GLN A 445 14.92 -53.84 1.84
CA GLN A 445 14.19 -54.33 3.00
C GLN A 445 13.18 -53.30 3.53
N ALA A 446 13.53 -52.01 3.48
CA ALA A 446 12.65 -50.92 3.91
C ALA A 446 11.42 -50.73 3.00
N HIS A 447 11.50 -51.19 1.75
CA HIS A 447 10.51 -51.00 0.71
C HIS A 447 9.77 -52.27 0.30
N LEU A 448 10.14 -53.45 0.83
CA LEU A 448 9.51 -54.72 0.48
C LEU A 448 8.00 -54.70 0.70
N LEU A 449 7.51 -54.08 1.79
CA LEU A 449 6.08 -53.94 2.06
C LEU A 449 5.35 -52.95 1.15
N ASN A 450 6.07 -52.08 0.44
CA ASN A 450 5.48 -51.20 -0.56
C ASN A 450 5.22 -51.97 -1.87
N VAL A 451 5.99 -53.02 -2.10
CA VAL A 451 5.99 -53.82 -3.33
C VAL A 451 5.21 -55.12 -3.16
N PHE A 452 5.30 -55.74 -1.99
CA PHE A 452 4.67 -56.99 -1.60
C PHE A 452 3.65 -56.76 -0.49
N GLU A 453 2.60 -57.57 -0.46
CA GLU A 453 1.53 -57.41 0.53
C GLU A 453 2.01 -57.77 1.95
N ASN A 454 2.66 -58.93 2.10
CA ASN A 454 3.16 -59.39 3.40
C ASN A 454 4.53 -60.11 3.31
N VAL A 455 5.37 -59.75 2.34
CA VAL A 455 6.80 -60.08 2.40
C VAL A 455 7.47 -58.92 3.10
N ASN A 456 7.74 -59.07 4.39
CA ASN A 456 8.28 -58.01 5.23
C ASN A 456 9.80 -57.96 5.16
N LYS A 457 10.44 -59.13 5.24
CA LYS A 457 11.89 -59.24 5.11
C LYS A 457 12.29 -60.44 4.28
N VAL A 458 13.47 -60.35 3.69
CA VAL A 458 14.17 -61.47 3.09
C VAL A 458 15.42 -61.79 3.90
N ASP A 459 15.77 -63.07 3.98
CA ASP A 459 16.99 -63.51 4.65
C ASP A 459 18.06 -63.76 3.60
N PHE A 460 19.14 -63.00 3.69
CA PHE A 460 20.31 -63.14 2.83
C PHE A 460 21.24 -64.25 3.35
N ASP A 461 22.00 -64.86 2.44
CA ASP A 461 23.01 -65.86 2.77
C ASP A 461 24.18 -65.24 3.56
N GLU A 462 24.75 -65.99 4.52
CA GLU A 462 25.86 -65.50 5.34
C GLU A 462 27.18 -65.41 4.57
N LYS A 463 27.34 -66.16 3.48
CA LYS A 463 28.57 -66.22 2.66
C LYS A 463 28.44 -65.40 1.38
N GLU A 464 27.26 -65.38 0.77
CA GLU A 464 26.99 -64.62 -0.46
C GLU A 464 26.02 -63.46 -0.21
N TYR A 465 26.54 -62.23 -0.16
CA TYR A 465 25.80 -61.01 0.20
C TYR A 465 24.51 -60.81 -0.64
N ASP A 466 24.55 -61.08 -1.94
CA ASP A 466 23.42 -60.83 -2.85
C ASP A 466 22.49 -62.04 -3.06
N ARG A 467 22.61 -63.08 -2.21
CA ARG A 467 21.80 -64.30 -2.33
C ARG A 467 20.69 -64.31 -1.29
N ILE A 468 19.46 -64.48 -1.73
CA ILE A 468 18.28 -64.60 -0.86
C ILE A 468 17.90 -66.08 -0.70
N ASN A 469 17.80 -66.54 0.55
CA ASN A 469 17.52 -67.93 0.89
C ASN A 469 16.10 -68.16 1.44
N ALA A 470 15.50 -67.14 2.07
CA ALA A 470 14.18 -67.25 2.67
C ALA A 470 13.48 -65.89 2.70
N PHE A 471 12.17 -65.90 2.94
CA PHE A 471 11.41 -64.69 3.22
C PHE A 471 10.60 -64.85 4.50
N SER A 472 10.27 -63.72 5.13
CA SER A 472 9.48 -63.66 6.34
C SER A 472 8.36 -62.62 6.26
N SER A 473 7.24 -62.96 6.91
CA SER A 473 6.07 -62.08 7.03
C SER A 473 6.23 -61.03 8.13
N LYS A 474 5.27 -60.10 8.24
CA LYS A 474 5.20 -59.15 9.38
C LYS A 474 5.08 -59.88 10.72
N GLU A 475 4.41 -61.03 10.70
CA GLU A 475 4.15 -61.91 11.84
C GLU A 475 5.34 -62.83 12.15
N LYS A 476 6.45 -62.67 11.43
CA LYS A 476 7.70 -63.42 11.57
C LYS A 476 7.58 -64.90 11.19
N GLU A 477 6.57 -65.27 10.40
CA GLU A 477 6.52 -66.59 9.77
C GLU A 477 7.56 -66.65 8.65
N LYS A 478 8.49 -67.61 8.72
CA LYS A 478 9.60 -67.74 7.78
C LYS A 478 9.37 -68.93 6.85
N ILE A 479 9.53 -68.70 5.55
CA ILE A 479 9.44 -69.73 4.52
C ILE A 479 10.76 -69.76 3.75
N PRO A 480 11.49 -70.89 3.74
CA PRO A 480 12.67 -71.05 2.88
C PRO A 480 12.24 -71.07 1.42
N LEU A 481 13.03 -70.44 0.56
CA LEU A 481 12.78 -70.47 -0.88
C LEU A 481 13.17 -71.84 -1.44
N GLU A 482 12.37 -72.37 -2.37
CA GLU A 482 12.66 -73.61 -3.08
C GLU A 482 13.92 -73.48 -3.95
N ARG A 483 14.08 -72.30 -4.56
CA ARG A 483 15.31 -71.91 -5.27
C ARG A 483 15.75 -70.55 -4.75
N GLU A 484 17.02 -70.49 -4.35
CA GLU A 484 17.66 -69.26 -3.91
C GLU A 484 17.67 -68.23 -5.05
N VAL A 485 17.42 -66.96 -4.71
CA VAL A 485 17.36 -65.88 -5.69
C VAL A 485 18.59 -65.01 -5.57
N MET A 486 19.33 -64.87 -6.68
CA MET A 486 20.46 -63.96 -6.77
C MET A 486 19.98 -62.55 -7.17
N CYS A 487 20.35 -61.54 -6.39
CA CYS A 487 20.09 -60.12 -6.66
C CYS A 487 21.04 -59.56 -7.74
N LEU A 488 21.03 -60.16 -8.93
CA LEU A 488 21.88 -59.77 -10.05
C LEU A 488 21.08 -58.98 -11.10
N GLY A 489 21.71 -57.95 -11.65
CA GLY A 489 21.11 -57.06 -12.66
C GLY A 489 20.18 -56.02 -12.06
N GLY A 490 19.23 -55.51 -12.85
CA GLY A 490 18.28 -54.48 -12.41
C GLY A 490 17.35 -54.98 -11.30
N VAL A 491 17.03 -54.08 -10.35
CA VAL A 491 16.17 -54.38 -9.19
C VAL A 491 14.81 -54.94 -9.59
N GLU A 492 14.23 -54.40 -10.65
CA GLU A 492 12.98 -54.88 -11.24
C GLU A 492 13.03 -56.35 -11.68
N THR A 493 14.20 -56.82 -12.12
CA THR A 493 14.37 -58.16 -12.68
C THR A 493 14.44 -59.19 -11.57
N TRP A 494 15.32 -58.97 -10.59
CA TRP A 494 15.47 -59.93 -9.49
C TRP A 494 14.28 -59.87 -8.53
N LEU A 495 13.59 -58.72 -8.37
CA LEU A 495 12.31 -58.67 -7.64
C LEU A 495 11.21 -59.46 -8.34
N GLY A 496 11.18 -59.45 -9.68
CA GLY A 496 10.30 -60.29 -10.47
C GLY A 496 10.58 -61.79 -10.26
N ASN A 497 11.86 -62.16 -10.16
CA ASN A 497 12.27 -63.53 -9.85
C ASN A 497 11.90 -63.92 -8.40
N LEU A 498 12.16 -63.04 -7.43
CA LEU A 498 11.75 -63.22 -6.04
C LEU A 498 10.24 -63.45 -5.94
N LEU A 499 9.42 -62.65 -6.64
CA LEU A 499 7.97 -62.84 -6.66
C LEU A 499 7.56 -64.22 -7.19
N ARG A 500 8.26 -64.73 -8.22
CA ARG A 500 8.00 -66.06 -8.77
C ARG A 500 8.36 -67.15 -7.78
N GLU A 501 9.54 -67.05 -7.17
CA GLU A 501 10.03 -68.05 -6.21
C GLU A 501 9.25 -68.03 -4.90
N VAL A 502 8.81 -66.86 -4.41
CA VAL A 502 7.91 -66.77 -3.25
C VAL A 502 6.60 -67.54 -3.51
N LYS A 503 6.01 -67.40 -4.70
CA LYS A 503 4.80 -68.14 -5.09
C LYS A 503 5.05 -69.64 -5.24
N ALA A 504 6.15 -70.02 -5.89
CA ALA A 504 6.52 -71.42 -6.07
C ALA A 504 6.77 -72.11 -4.72
N SER A 505 7.57 -71.48 -3.86
CA SER A 505 7.89 -71.98 -2.52
C SER A 505 6.64 -72.13 -1.66
N LEU A 506 5.73 -71.15 -1.68
CA LEU A 506 4.44 -71.28 -0.98
C LEU A 506 3.60 -72.43 -1.55
N GLY A 507 3.57 -72.62 -2.87
CA GLY A 507 2.92 -73.76 -3.52
C GLY A 507 3.48 -75.10 -3.06
N THR A 508 4.81 -75.20 -2.92
CA THR A 508 5.50 -76.38 -2.39
C THR A 508 5.16 -76.63 -0.93
N VAL A 509 5.09 -75.58 -0.11
CA VAL A 509 4.64 -75.67 1.29
C VAL A 509 3.19 -76.18 1.39
N ILE A 510 2.28 -75.69 0.53
CA ILE A 510 0.89 -76.16 0.45
C ILE A 510 0.84 -77.63 0.02
N SER A 511 1.62 -78.03 -0.98
CA SER A 511 1.71 -79.42 -1.46
C SER A 511 2.20 -80.36 -0.34
N ASN A 512 3.22 -79.93 0.40
CA ASN A 512 3.75 -80.68 1.53
C ASN A 512 2.72 -80.80 2.67
N ALA A 513 1.97 -79.73 2.95
CA ALA A 513 0.87 -79.77 3.93
C ALA A 513 -0.25 -80.74 3.49
N TRP A 514 -0.58 -80.77 2.20
CA TRP A 514 -1.52 -81.74 1.65
C TRP A 514 -1.03 -83.19 1.79
N ALA A 515 0.24 -83.45 1.49
CA ALA A 515 0.82 -84.79 1.69
C ALA A 515 0.77 -85.22 3.16
N PHE A 516 1.11 -84.31 4.08
CA PHE A 516 1.05 -84.56 5.52
C PHE A 516 -0.36 -84.93 6.00
N MET A 517 -1.41 -84.33 5.43
CA MET A 517 -2.82 -84.68 5.73
C MET A 517 -3.26 -86.07 5.25
N HIS A 518 -2.46 -86.75 4.41
CA HIS A 518 -2.73 -88.10 3.92
C HIS A 518 -1.89 -89.18 4.63
N GLU A 519 -1.03 -88.77 5.58
CA GLU A 519 -0.25 -89.71 6.37
C GLU A 519 -1.15 -90.46 7.38
N PRO A 520 -0.92 -91.77 7.62
CA PRO A 520 -1.76 -92.56 8.53
C PRO A 520 -1.77 -92.06 9.98
N GLU A 521 -0.73 -91.34 10.39
CA GLU A 521 -0.52 -90.80 11.74
C GLU A 521 -0.86 -89.29 11.82
N PHE A 522 -1.68 -88.77 10.90
CA PHE A 522 -2.02 -87.35 10.83
C PHE A 522 -2.48 -86.77 12.17
N ASN A 523 -1.79 -85.71 12.60
CA ASN A 523 -2.15 -84.91 13.77
C ASN A 523 -2.34 -83.43 13.38
N LEU A 524 -3.53 -82.89 13.68
CA LEU A 524 -3.86 -81.51 13.35
C LEU A 524 -2.95 -80.50 14.06
N LEU A 525 -2.67 -80.68 15.35
CA LEU A 525 -1.85 -79.75 16.13
C LEU A 525 -0.41 -79.73 15.63
N GLU A 526 0.11 -80.88 15.21
CA GLU A 526 1.43 -80.97 14.59
C GLU A 526 1.48 -80.27 13.22
N MET A 527 0.43 -80.41 12.40
CA MET A 527 0.30 -79.65 11.15
C MET A 527 0.31 -78.14 11.43
N MET A 528 -0.45 -77.69 12.43
CA MET A 528 -0.53 -76.28 12.78
C MET A 528 0.78 -75.74 13.35
N ALA A 529 1.56 -76.54 14.08
CA ALA A 529 2.88 -76.13 14.54
C ALA A 529 3.91 -76.05 13.40
N LYS A 530 3.82 -76.95 12.41
CA LYS A 530 4.80 -77.10 11.32
C LYS A 530 4.61 -76.11 10.18
N TYR A 531 3.37 -75.76 9.83
CA TYR A 531 3.06 -74.93 8.67
C TYR A 531 2.61 -73.50 9.04
N PRO A 532 2.85 -72.51 8.16
CA PRO A 532 2.35 -71.13 8.33
C PRO A 532 0.84 -71.10 8.54
N ALA A 533 0.34 -70.12 9.30
CA ALA A 533 -1.07 -70.02 9.70
C ALA A 533 -2.04 -70.09 8.50
N GLN A 534 -1.74 -69.35 7.43
CA GLN A 534 -2.59 -69.32 6.23
C GLN A 534 -2.63 -70.68 5.50
N VAL A 535 -1.52 -71.42 5.50
CA VAL A 535 -1.47 -72.78 4.93
C VAL A 535 -2.23 -73.76 5.82
N GLY A 536 -2.15 -73.61 7.14
CA GLY A 536 -2.95 -74.36 8.10
C GLY A 536 -4.46 -74.20 7.87
N LEU A 537 -4.92 -72.95 7.71
CA LEU A 537 -6.32 -72.64 7.41
C LEU A 537 -6.77 -73.27 6.08
N LEU A 538 -5.96 -73.12 5.03
CA LEU A 538 -6.23 -73.75 3.74
C LEU A 538 -6.31 -75.28 3.88
N GLY A 539 -5.39 -75.88 4.64
CA GLY A 539 -5.39 -77.31 4.94
C GLY A 539 -6.68 -77.76 5.61
N LEU A 540 -7.16 -77.03 6.63
CA LEU A 540 -8.46 -77.30 7.27
C LEU A 540 -9.63 -77.23 6.29
N GLN A 541 -9.66 -76.22 5.42
CA GLN A 541 -10.70 -76.07 4.40
C GLN A 541 -10.68 -77.25 3.41
N MET A 542 -9.50 -77.67 2.97
CA MET A 542 -9.32 -78.83 2.10
C MET A 542 -9.75 -80.13 2.80
N TYR A 543 -9.36 -80.31 4.06
CA TYR A 543 -9.71 -81.46 4.88
C TYR A 543 -11.23 -81.58 5.07
N TRP A 544 -11.87 -80.50 5.50
CA TRP A 544 -13.31 -80.43 5.71
C TRP A 544 -14.07 -80.71 4.41
N THR A 545 -13.67 -80.08 3.30
CA THR A 545 -14.33 -80.24 2.00
C THR A 545 -14.23 -81.68 1.51
N ARG A 546 -13.03 -82.29 1.54
CA ARG A 546 -12.79 -83.68 1.11
C ARG A 546 -13.68 -84.67 1.87
N ASP A 547 -13.68 -84.57 3.20
CA ASP A 547 -14.39 -85.53 4.06
C ASP A 547 -15.91 -85.33 3.98
N ALA A 548 -16.38 -84.08 3.86
CA ALA A 548 -17.79 -83.76 3.65
C ALA A 548 -18.29 -84.28 2.29
N GLU A 549 -17.55 -84.04 1.22
CA GLU A 549 -17.87 -84.56 -0.12
C GLU A 549 -17.87 -86.08 -0.16
N PHE A 550 -16.86 -86.72 0.45
CA PHE A 550 -16.81 -88.18 0.57
C PHE A 550 -18.05 -88.73 1.28
N ALA A 551 -18.49 -88.06 2.35
CA ALA A 551 -19.69 -88.45 3.07
C ALA A 551 -20.97 -88.26 2.25
N LEU A 552 -21.09 -87.12 1.56
CA LEU A 552 -22.23 -86.81 0.70
C LEU A 552 -22.34 -87.71 -0.53
N VAL A 553 -21.23 -88.23 -1.05
CA VAL A 553 -21.27 -89.18 -2.18
C VAL A 553 -21.63 -90.58 -1.70
N ASN A 554 -21.08 -91.01 -0.56
CA ASN A 554 -21.20 -92.39 -0.08
C ASN A 554 -22.38 -92.64 0.88
N TRP A 555 -23.16 -91.60 1.23
CA TRP A 555 -24.27 -91.73 2.19
C TRP A 555 -25.32 -92.79 1.80
N LYS A 556 -25.50 -93.03 0.50
CA LYS A 556 -26.46 -94.03 0.00
C LYS A 556 -26.05 -95.46 0.37
N TYR A 557 -24.74 -95.70 0.48
CA TYR A 557 -24.17 -97.00 0.81
C TYR A 557 -24.01 -97.19 2.33
N ASP A 558 -23.65 -96.13 3.07
CA ASP A 558 -23.62 -96.12 4.54
C ASP A 558 -24.29 -94.86 5.10
N LYS A 559 -25.50 -95.03 5.65
CA LYS A 559 -26.27 -93.93 6.26
C LYS A 559 -25.62 -93.37 7.53
N THR A 560 -24.67 -94.08 8.16
CA THR A 560 -23.97 -93.63 9.35
C THR A 560 -22.80 -92.70 9.04
N LEU A 561 -22.33 -92.67 7.78
CA LEU A 561 -21.11 -91.99 7.38
C LEU A 561 -21.20 -90.47 7.58
N MET A 562 -22.32 -89.85 7.20
CA MET A 562 -22.59 -88.42 7.44
C MET A 562 -22.52 -88.04 8.92
N ARG A 563 -23.08 -88.90 9.79
CA ARG A 563 -23.07 -88.67 11.24
C ARG A 563 -21.65 -88.78 11.81
N LYS A 564 -20.91 -89.82 11.40
CA LYS A 564 -19.51 -90.04 11.82
C LYS A 564 -18.60 -88.90 11.38
N THR A 565 -18.73 -88.42 10.14
CA THR A 565 -17.96 -87.28 9.64
C THR A 565 -18.28 -86.01 10.43
N ASN A 566 -19.56 -85.74 10.73
CA ASN A 566 -19.94 -84.59 11.55
C ASN A 566 -19.42 -84.69 13.00
N GLU A 567 -19.47 -85.89 13.60
CA GLU A 567 -18.87 -86.15 14.92
C GLU A 567 -17.35 -85.91 14.89
N SER A 568 -16.65 -86.32 13.82
CA SER A 568 -15.22 -86.05 13.62
C SER A 568 -14.91 -84.55 13.55
N PHE A 569 -15.70 -83.77 12.79
CA PHE A 569 -15.55 -82.30 12.73
C PHE A 569 -15.79 -81.62 14.08
N LEU A 570 -16.72 -82.11 14.89
CA LEU A 570 -16.93 -81.60 16.24
C LEU A 570 -15.74 -81.88 17.16
N ILE A 571 -15.11 -83.06 17.03
CA ILE A 571 -13.87 -83.38 17.77
C ILE A 571 -12.75 -82.42 17.36
N LEU A 572 -12.62 -82.14 16.06
CA LEU A 572 -11.65 -81.19 15.52
C LEU A 572 -11.85 -79.78 16.11
N LEU A 573 -13.09 -79.29 16.10
CA LEU A 573 -13.46 -77.99 16.65
C LEU A 573 -13.15 -77.90 18.15
N ASN A 574 -13.56 -78.90 18.93
CA ASN A 574 -13.27 -78.92 20.37
C ASN A 574 -11.77 -78.95 20.65
N THR A 575 -10.98 -79.66 19.83
CA THR A 575 -9.52 -79.69 19.96
C THR A 575 -8.91 -78.29 19.75
N LEU A 576 -9.41 -77.52 18.78
CA LEU A 576 -8.98 -76.14 18.55
C LEU A 576 -9.42 -75.21 19.68
N ILE A 577 -10.67 -75.34 20.16
CA ILE A 577 -11.17 -74.58 21.32
C ILE A 577 -10.29 -74.84 22.55
N ASP A 578 -9.92 -76.09 22.83
CA ASP A 578 -9.06 -76.44 23.95
C ASP A 578 -7.70 -75.73 23.87
N GLN A 579 -7.11 -75.59 22.67
CA GLN A 579 -5.86 -74.82 22.50
C GLN A 579 -6.02 -73.35 22.86
N THR A 580 -7.16 -72.73 22.56
CA THR A 580 -7.40 -71.31 22.91
C THR A 580 -7.48 -71.06 24.42
N THR A 581 -7.69 -72.11 25.23
CA THR A 581 -7.71 -72.00 26.69
C THR A 581 -6.31 -72.06 27.33
N LEU A 582 -5.27 -72.38 26.55
CA LEU A 582 -3.89 -72.46 27.00
C LEU A 582 -3.21 -71.08 27.01
N ASP A 583 -2.07 -70.98 27.70
CA ASP A 583 -1.24 -69.77 27.71
C ASP A 583 -0.41 -69.67 26.42
N LEU A 584 -0.98 -69.01 25.42
CA LEU A 584 -0.41 -68.83 24.09
C LEU A 584 0.23 -67.46 23.93
N SER A 585 1.28 -67.36 23.10
CA SER A 585 1.79 -66.06 22.67
C SER A 585 0.72 -65.28 21.90
N LYS A 586 0.89 -63.95 21.80
CA LYS A 586 -0.07 -63.08 21.11
C LYS A 586 -0.34 -63.53 19.67
N TRP A 587 0.69 -64.00 18.95
CA TRP A 587 0.52 -64.47 17.57
C TRP A 587 -0.12 -65.86 17.49
N GLU A 588 0.31 -66.80 18.34
CA GLU A 588 -0.31 -68.14 18.39
C GLU A 588 -1.79 -68.06 18.74
N ARG A 589 -2.18 -67.15 19.65
CA ARG A 589 -3.58 -66.90 19.96
C ARG A 589 -4.37 -66.45 18.73
N VAL A 590 -3.88 -65.44 18.01
CA VAL A 590 -4.52 -64.98 16.76
C VAL A 590 -4.59 -66.10 15.73
N LYS A 591 -3.54 -66.92 15.61
CA LYS A 591 -3.52 -68.09 14.72
C LYS A 591 -4.64 -69.06 15.06
N TYR A 592 -4.75 -69.53 16.31
CA TYR A 592 -5.81 -70.47 16.70
C TYR A 592 -7.22 -69.87 16.71
N GLU A 593 -7.38 -68.57 16.99
CA GLU A 593 -8.67 -67.89 16.88
C GLU A 593 -9.13 -67.72 15.42
N THR A 594 -8.19 -67.71 14.45
CA THR A 594 -8.48 -67.56 13.01
C THR A 594 -8.80 -68.90 12.33
N LEU A 595 -8.24 -70.00 12.86
CA LEU A 595 -8.46 -71.38 12.39
C LEU A 595 -9.81 -71.91 12.88
#